data_AF-R7T2Z3-F1
#
_entry.id   AF-R7T2Z3-F1
#
_cell.length_a   1.000
_cell.length_b   1.000
_cell.length_c   1.000
_cell.angle_alpha   90.00
_cell.angle_beta   90.00
_cell.angle_gamma   90.00
#
_symmetry.space_group_name_H-M   'P 1'
#
loop_
_entity.id
_entity.type
_entity.pdbx_description
1 polymer ?
#
loop_
_entity_poly.entity_id
_entity_poly.type
_entity_poly.pdbx_seq_one_letter_code
_entity_poly.pdbx_strand_id
1 'polypeptide(L)'
;MDEDDSGEWEVPKVATTDDFELARQVKEKGRPTGRYEKLEDGAQLKSVLSNWDSVFIQFKDPNDGLQPVKVSLPPIFAEEEEDPSLSAARKGKRKAE
;
A
#
# COMPACT_ATOMS: atom_id res chain seq x y z
N MET A 1 15.79 -12.45 14.84
CA MET A 1 16.94 -11.75 14.24
C MET A 1 16.31 -10.64 13.45
N ASP A 2 16.03 -9.55 14.14
CA ASP A 2 15.53 -8.32 13.54
C ASP A 2 16.80 -7.52 13.25
N GLU A 3 17.31 -7.67 12.02
CA GLU A 3 18.38 -6.80 11.55
C GLU A 3 17.77 -5.40 11.39
N ASP A 4 18.09 -4.55 12.37
CA ASP A 4 18.03 -3.10 12.32
C ASP A 4 18.76 -2.63 11.03
N ASP A 5 18.04 -2.60 9.90
CA ASP A 5 18.45 -1.91 8.68
C ASP A 5 18.21 -0.41 8.90
N SER A 6 18.99 0.16 9.82
CA SER A 6 19.06 1.60 10.10
C SER A 6 19.92 2.33 9.06
N GLY A 7 20.00 1.80 7.84
CA GLY A 7 20.47 2.51 6.67
C GLY A 7 19.33 3.37 6.12
N GLU A 8 19.59 4.63 5.83
CA GLU A 8 18.63 5.50 5.16
C GLU A 8 18.29 4.85 3.81
N TRP A 9 17.11 4.23 3.70
CA TRP A 9 16.70 3.56 2.46
C TRP A 9 16.56 4.62 1.36
N GLU A 10 17.47 4.59 0.39
CA GLU A 10 17.42 5.48 -0.76
C GLU A 10 16.53 4.90 -1.87
N VAL A 11 15.75 5.78 -2.51
CA VAL A 11 14.92 5.40 -3.66
C VAL A 11 15.85 5.08 -4.85
N PRO A 12 15.71 3.90 -5.47
CA PRO A 12 16.51 3.53 -6.65
C PRO A 12 16.38 4.54 -7.79
N LYS A 13 17.48 4.77 -8.51
CA LYS A 13 17.49 5.63 -9.70
C LYS A 13 16.91 4.86 -10.89
N VAL A 14 16.00 5.49 -11.62
CA VAL A 14 15.43 4.97 -12.86
C VAL A 14 15.95 5.77 -14.04
N ALA A 15 16.32 5.07 -15.12
CA ALA A 15 16.73 5.64 -16.40
C ALA A 15 15.64 5.43 -17.46
N THR A 16 14.91 4.32 -17.40
CA THR A 16 13.93 3.90 -18.39
C THR A 16 12.64 3.35 -17.76
N THR A 17 11.61 3.16 -18.57
CA THR A 17 10.37 2.49 -18.15
C THR A 17 10.56 1.01 -17.87
N ASP A 18 11.66 0.42 -18.33
CA ASP A 18 11.94 -1.00 -18.12
C ASP A 18 12.53 -1.25 -16.72
N ASP A 19 13.00 -0.22 -16.02
CA ASP A 19 13.65 -0.32 -14.70
C ASP A 19 12.67 -0.53 -13.54
N PHE A 20 11.36 -0.48 -13.80
CA PHE A 20 10.33 -0.64 -12.78
C PHE A 20 9.04 -1.23 -13.35
N GLU A 21 8.17 -1.64 -12.44
CA GLU A 21 6.83 -2.13 -12.73
C GLU A 21 5.81 -1.39 -11.87
N LEU A 22 4.58 -1.26 -12.39
CA LEU A 22 3.48 -0.78 -11.59
C LEU A 22 2.87 -1.94 -10.79
N ALA A 23 2.60 -1.70 -9.51
CA ALA A 23 2.01 -2.68 -8.63
C ALA A 23 0.82 -2.10 -7.86
N ARG A 24 -0.12 -2.96 -7.48
CA ARG A 24 -1.17 -2.62 -6.51
C ARG A 24 -0.96 -3.39 -5.22
N GLN A 25 -1.40 -2.81 -4.12
CA GLN A 25 -1.40 -3.48 -2.84
C GLN A 25 -2.55 -4.49 -2.77
N VAL A 26 -2.24 -5.71 -2.37
CA VAL A 26 -3.24 -6.75 -2.15
C VAL A 26 -4.00 -6.41 -0.86
N LYS A 27 -5.33 -6.27 -0.99
CA LYS A 27 -6.23 -5.97 0.12
C LYS A 27 -7.11 -7.19 0.41
N GLU A 28 -7.19 -7.58 1.67
CA GLU A 28 -8.12 -8.60 2.14
C GLU A 28 -9.23 -7.95 2.97
N LYS A 29 -10.50 -8.13 2.56
CA LYS A 29 -11.66 -7.47 3.20
C LYS A 29 -11.46 -5.95 3.37
N GLY A 30 -10.82 -5.31 2.40
CA GLY A 30 -10.52 -3.88 2.40
C GLY A 30 -9.30 -3.46 3.22
N ARG A 31 -8.57 -4.39 3.84
CA ARG A 31 -7.36 -4.09 4.64
C ARG A 31 -6.08 -4.41 3.86
N PRO A 32 -5.10 -3.50 3.83
CA PRO A 32 -3.74 -3.77 3.34
C PRO A 32 -3.12 -5.03 3.95
N THR A 33 -2.55 -5.90 3.11
CA THR A 33 -1.84 -7.11 3.57
C THR A 33 -0.32 -6.94 3.63
N GLY A 34 0.21 -5.80 3.16
CA GLY A 34 1.64 -5.60 2.97
C GLY A 34 2.23 -6.31 1.74
N ARG A 35 1.42 -7.10 1.03
CA ARG A 35 1.81 -7.72 -0.25
C ARG A 35 1.41 -6.83 -1.41
N TYR A 36 2.20 -6.91 -2.49
CA TYR A 36 2.01 -6.15 -3.71
C TYR A 36 2.01 -7.11 -4.90
N GLU A 37 1.19 -6.81 -5.90
CA GLU A 37 1.10 -7.57 -7.15
C GLU A 37 1.29 -6.65 -8.36
N LYS A 38 2.10 -7.08 -9.32
CA LYS A 38 2.33 -6.36 -10.58
C LYS A 38 1.00 -6.22 -11.34
N LEU A 39 0.78 -5.03 -11.88
CA LEU A 39 -0.33 -4.75 -12.80
C LEU A 39 0.00 -5.31 -14.19
N GLU A 40 -1.00 -5.88 -14.84
CA GLU A 40 -0.85 -6.41 -16.20
C GLU A 40 -0.68 -5.29 -17.22
N ASP A 41 0.36 -5.39 -18.04
CA ASP A 41 0.67 -4.41 -19.08
C ASP A 41 -0.37 -4.47 -20.19
N GLY A 42 -0.90 -3.31 -20.60
CA GLY A 42 -1.92 -3.20 -21.65
C GLY A 42 -3.36 -3.53 -21.20
N ALA A 43 -3.56 -3.92 -19.93
CA ALA A 43 -4.91 -4.11 -19.39
C ALA A 43 -5.68 -2.79 -19.30
N GLN A 44 -7.01 -2.86 -19.41
CA GLN A 44 -7.85 -1.67 -19.21
C GLN A 44 -7.81 -1.24 -17.74
N LEU A 45 -7.61 0.05 -17.46
CA LEU A 45 -7.46 0.57 -16.09
C LEU A 45 -8.57 0.10 -15.14
N LYS A 46 -9.83 0.13 -15.60
CA LYS A 46 -11.01 -0.31 -14.84
C LYS A 46 -11.02 -1.80 -14.46
N SER A 47 -10.18 -2.61 -15.10
CA SER A 47 -10.06 -4.05 -14.83
C SER A 47 -9.01 -4.37 -13.78
N VAL A 48 -8.05 -3.47 -13.57
CA VAL A 48 -6.91 -3.69 -12.67
C VAL A 48 -6.94 -2.80 -11.43
N LEU A 49 -7.64 -1.66 -11.46
CA LEU A 49 -7.72 -0.71 -10.35
C LEU A 49 -9.15 -0.23 -10.12
N SER A 50 -9.48 0.02 -8.86
CA SER A 50 -10.69 0.75 -8.48
C SER A 50 -10.43 2.25 -8.42
N ASN A 51 -11.49 3.05 -8.46
CA ASN A 51 -11.38 4.49 -8.23
C ASN A 51 -10.68 4.75 -6.88
N TRP A 52 -9.70 5.66 -6.88
CA TRP A 52 -8.89 6.03 -5.71
C TRP A 52 -7.98 4.93 -5.15
N ASP A 53 -7.74 3.84 -5.89
CA ASP A 53 -6.67 2.91 -5.51
C ASP A 53 -5.29 3.53 -5.71
N SER A 54 -4.42 3.36 -4.71
CA SER A 54 -3.02 3.73 -4.80
C SER A 54 -2.28 2.76 -5.73
N VAL A 55 -1.45 3.34 -6.61
CA VAL A 55 -0.52 2.60 -7.46
C VAL A 55 0.89 2.79 -6.90
N PHE A 56 1.65 1.71 -6.88
CA PHE A 56 2.99 1.64 -6.31
C PHE A 56 4.00 1.31 -7.40
N ILE A 57 5.25 1.72 -7.19
CA ILE A 57 6.38 1.41 -8.06
C ILE A 57 7.16 0.25 -7.45
N GLN A 58 7.41 -0.77 -8.25
CA GLN A 58 8.27 -1.90 -7.91
C GLN A 58 9.51 -1.87 -8.80
N PHE A 59 10.66 -1.52 -8.23
CA PHE A 59 11.91 -1.41 -8.98
C PHE A 59 12.47 -2.78 -9.37
N LYS A 60 13.20 -2.83 -10.48
CA LYS A 60 13.98 -4.00 -10.88
C LYS A 60 15.41 -3.92 -10.39
N ASP A 61 16.05 -5.06 -10.24
CA ASP A 61 17.48 -5.19 -10.06
C ASP A 61 18.20 -5.26 -11.43
N PRO A 62 19.54 -5.22 -11.48
CA PRO A 62 20.29 -5.29 -12.75
C PRO A 62 20.12 -6.59 -13.54
N ASN A 63 19.48 -7.62 -12.98
CA ASN A 63 19.21 -8.92 -13.60
C ASN A 63 17.71 -9.09 -13.94
N ASP A 64 16.95 -7.99 -14.02
CA ASP A 64 15.49 -7.96 -14.23
C ASP A 64 14.67 -8.60 -13.10
N GLY A 65 15.26 -8.82 -11.92
CA GLY A 65 14.56 -9.31 -10.74
C GLY A 65 13.74 -8.21 -10.07
N LEU A 66 12.50 -8.50 -9.67
CA LEU A 66 11.65 -7.53 -8.97
C LEU A 66 12.08 -7.39 -7.51
N GLN A 67 12.45 -6.16 -7.13
CA GLN A 67 12.74 -5.83 -5.73
C GLN A 67 11.44 -5.73 -4.91
N PRO A 68 11.50 -5.87 -3.57
CA PRO A 68 10.35 -5.61 -2.72
C PRO A 68 9.85 -4.16 -2.85
N VAL A 69 8.53 -3.96 -2.83
CA VAL A 69 7.95 -2.61 -2.78
C VAL A 69 8.21 -2.03 -1.39
N LYS A 70 8.99 -0.94 -1.34
CA LYS A 70 9.23 -0.12 -0.15
C LYS A 70 8.60 1.24 -0.36
N VAL A 71 7.82 1.72 0.60
CA VAL A 71 7.15 3.03 0.54
C VAL A 71 7.05 3.67 1.92
N SER A 72 7.18 4.99 1.96
CA SER A 72 6.74 5.83 3.07
C SER A 72 5.44 6.52 2.66
N LEU A 73 4.34 6.14 3.31
CA LEU A 73 3.07 6.82 3.10
C LEU A 73 2.95 7.95 4.12
N PRO A 74 2.77 9.21 3.69
CA PRO A 74 2.46 10.27 4.64
C PRO A 74 1.15 9.92 5.35
N PRO A 75 1.02 10.28 6.63
CA PRO A 75 -0.23 10.10 7.34
C PRO A 75 -1.32 10.88 6.60
N ILE A 76 -2.37 10.17 6.16
CA ILE A 76 -3.49 10.75 5.40
C ILE A 76 -4.38 11.59 6.33
N PHE A 77 -4.37 11.27 7.62
CA PHE A 77 -4.98 12.06 8.69
C PHE A 77 -3.83 12.60 9.53
N ALA A 78 -3.59 13.91 9.50
CA ALA A 78 -2.80 14.56 10.54
C ALA A 78 -3.59 14.36 11.82
N GLU A 79 -3.08 13.54 12.75
CA GLU A 79 -3.70 13.15 14.04
C GLU A 79 -4.98 13.94 14.32
N GLU A 80 -6.11 13.50 13.74
CA GLU A 80 -7.40 14.01 14.19
C GLU A 80 -7.47 13.53 15.62
N GLU A 81 -7.43 14.50 16.56
CA GLU A 81 -7.79 14.34 17.96
C GLU A 81 -8.78 13.18 18.06
N GLU A 82 -8.43 12.15 18.83
CA GLU A 82 -9.34 11.04 19.10
C GLU A 82 -10.68 11.61 19.58
N ASP A 83 -11.66 11.79 18.68
CA ASP A 83 -12.99 12.24 19.09
C ASP A 83 -13.64 11.05 19.80
N PRO A 84 -13.79 11.10 21.13
CA PRO A 84 -14.26 9.96 21.90
C PRO A 84 -15.71 9.60 21.56
N SER A 85 -16.45 10.42 20.81
CA SER A 85 -17.85 10.18 20.46
C SER A 85 -18.07 8.98 19.54
N LEU A 86 -17.11 8.64 18.66
CA LEU A 86 -17.24 7.48 17.76
C LEU A 86 -17.04 6.13 18.46
N SER A 87 -16.40 6.13 19.63
CA SER A 87 -16.16 4.93 20.44
C SER A 87 -17.43 4.44 21.18
N ALA A 88 -18.32 5.38 21.55
CA ALA A 88 -19.55 5.08 22.29
C ALA A 88 -20.63 4.43 21.40
N ALA A 89 -20.66 4.72 20.10
CA ALA A 89 -21.67 4.18 19.18
C ALA A 89 -21.49 2.69 18.83
N ARG A 90 -20.36 2.06 19.23
CA ARG A 90 -20.05 0.65 18.92
C ARG A 90 -20.30 -0.32 20.08
N LYS A 91 -20.77 0.15 21.23
CA LYS A 91 -21.09 -0.70 22.40
C LYS A 91 -22.60 -0.70 22.67
N GLY A 92 -23.30 -1.64 22.03
CA GLY A 92 -24.49 -2.26 22.63
C GLY A 92 -25.80 -2.09 21.88
N LYS A 93 -26.01 -2.93 20.87
CA LYS A 93 -27.32 -3.56 20.67
C LYS A 93 -27.59 -4.46 21.89
N ARG A 94 -28.57 -4.14 22.73
CA ARG A 94 -29.24 -5.12 23.60
C ARG A 94 -30.75 -4.98 23.46
N LYS A 95 -31.39 -6.15 23.50
CA LYS A 95 -32.77 -6.46 23.13
C LYS A 95 -33.81 -5.84 24.07
N ALA A 96 -35.04 -5.83 23.57
CA ALA A 96 -36.30 -5.48 24.22
C ALA A 96 -36.53 -6.10 25.61
N GLU A 97 -37.26 -5.38 26.45
CA GLU A 97 -38.52 -5.83 27.09
C GLU A 97 -39.51 -4.65 27.10
#